data_AF-A0A965Z623-F1
#
_entry.id   AF-A0A965Z623-F1
#
_cell.length_a   1.000
_cell.length_b   1.000
_cell.length_c   1.000
_cell.angle_alpha   90.00
_cell.angle_beta   90.00
_cell.angle_gamma   90.00
#
_symmetry.space_group_name_H-M   'P 1'
#
loop_
_entity.id
_entity.type
_entity.pdbx_description
1 polymer ?
#
loop_
_entity_poly.entity_id
_entity_poly.type
_entity_poly.pdbx_seq_one_letter_code
_entity_poly.pdbx_strand_id
1 'polypeptide(L)'
;MNNVDVNREISWLHFNARVLQEAEDPSNPLLERVRFLGIYSNNNDEFFRVRVAVLSRLMRINEQQTDRSKRFTDYDVELVYSHVMELQHLLQVRFQKAWDTLKTELSAQQIFLVNERSLTGEQKVFVKEYFLQQIRPHLFPILLSKVKVDSADFIRDNSVYLAVDLFSSRKELKERYALIEIPSDKFGRFLLLPSADSGRYIMFLDDVIRFCLTDIFGVFGYDKFRAYTIKITRDAELDIDHDISRSFMELMEQSVKRRAQGLPVRFIYDSAMPENLLTSFSQKLKLTKKANFFPGGRYHNFRDLMNFPDLGLKFEPLPPMPAPSFPEGHSIFKSIAQKDVLLHYPYHSFDSFINLLREASLDPKVRTIKITLYRVAKHSNVINALINAARNGKQVTVFFEFQARFDEETNIYYTNILQHEGVKVISSIPGYKVHSK
;
A
#
# COMPACT_ATOMS: atom_id res chain seq x y z
N MET A 1 -11.61 25.45 -29.86
CA MET A 1 -11.37 24.08 -30.35
C MET A 1 -11.95 23.14 -29.32
N ASN A 2 -12.98 22.36 -29.68
CA ASN A 2 -13.51 21.31 -28.79
C ASN A 2 -12.37 20.33 -28.54
N ASN A 3 -11.85 20.28 -27.31
CA ASN A 3 -10.81 19.33 -26.95
C ASN A 3 -11.45 17.94 -26.99
N VAL A 4 -11.08 17.12 -27.98
CA VAL A 4 -11.66 15.78 -28.22
C VAL A 4 -11.09 14.75 -27.22
N ASP A 5 -9.98 15.09 -26.57
CA ASP A 5 -9.27 14.18 -25.67
C ASP A 5 -9.60 14.43 -24.19
N VAL A 6 -9.79 13.35 -23.45
CA VAL A 6 -9.94 13.38 -21.99
C VAL A 6 -8.57 13.34 -21.34
N ASN A 7 -8.30 14.26 -20.41
CA ASN A 7 -7.05 14.25 -19.65
C ASN A 7 -6.86 12.91 -18.91
N ARG A 8 -5.62 12.40 -18.92
CA ARG A 8 -5.30 11.06 -18.40
C ARG A 8 -5.52 10.90 -16.89
N GLU A 9 -5.37 11.97 -16.09
CA GLU A 9 -5.63 11.94 -14.65
C GLU A 9 -7.14 11.84 -14.36
N ILE A 10 -7.95 12.57 -15.12
CA ILE A 10 -9.42 12.48 -15.06
C ILE A 10 -9.89 11.09 -15.52
N SER A 11 -9.37 10.60 -16.64
CA SER A 11 -9.68 9.25 -17.14
C SER A 11 -9.33 8.16 -16.12
N TRP A 12 -8.20 8.31 -15.41
CA TRP A 12 -7.82 7.39 -14.34
C TRP A 12 -8.82 7.40 -13.17
N LEU A 13 -9.38 8.56 -12.80
CA LEU A 13 -10.42 8.62 -11.77
C LEU A 13 -11.70 7.91 -12.20
N HIS A 14 -12.08 7.98 -13.48
CA HIS A 14 -13.20 7.20 -14.01
C HIS A 14 -12.91 5.70 -13.98
N PHE A 15 -11.68 5.27 -14.27
CA PHE A 15 -11.27 3.89 -14.06
C PHE A 15 -11.45 3.46 -12.59
N ASN A 16 -10.94 4.25 -11.63
CA ASN A 16 -11.08 3.88 -10.22
C ASN A 16 -12.56 3.97 -9.76
N ALA A 17 -13.38 4.81 -10.39
CA ALA A 17 -14.82 4.83 -10.19
C ALA A 17 -15.50 3.53 -10.65
N ARG A 18 -14.99 2.84 -11.67
CA ARG A 18 -15.43 1.48 -12.05
C ARG A 18 -15.05 0.45 -10.98
N VAL A 19 -13.87 0.57 -10.37
CA VAL A 19 -13.49 -0.28 -9.23
C VAL A 19 -14.44 -0.08 -8.05
N LEU A 20 -14.86 1.16 -7.78
CA LEU A 20 -15.87 1.44 -6.76
C LEU A 20 -17.23 0.84 -7.10
N GLN A 21 -17.61 0.77 -8.39
CA GLN A 21 -18.85 0.13 -8.80
C GLN A 21 -18.89 -1.36 -8.46
N GLU A 22 -17.75 -2.07 -8.52
CA GLU A 22 -17.68 -3.46 -8.08
C GLU A 22 -18.00 -3.63 -6.59
N ALA A 23 -17.69 -2.63 -5.75
CA ALA A 23 -18.10 -2.60 -4.35
C ALA A 23 -19.57 -2.19 -4.13
N GLU A 24 -20.16 -1.47 -5.08
CA GLU A 24 -21.57 -1.04 -5.07
C GLU A 24 -22.50 -2.10 -5.68
N ASP A 25 -21.99 -3.05 -6.47
CA ASP A 25 -22.78 -4.02 -7.23
C ASP A 25 -23.23 -5.23 -6.36
N PRO A 26 -24.53 -5.35 -6.04
CA PRO A 26 -25.03 -6.43 -5.19
C PRO A 26 -24.93 -7.83 -5.83
N SER A 27 -24.62 -7.95 -7.12
CA SER A 27 -24.35 -9.25 -7.76
C SER A 27 -23.02 -9.86 -7.29
N ASN A 28 -22.10 -9.02 -6.78
CA ASN A 28 -20.86 -9.48 -6.17
C ASN A 28 -21.11 -9.95 -4.71
N PRO A 29 -20.48 -11.06 -4.27
CA PRO A 29 -20.51 -11.51 -2.89
C PRO A 29 -20.09 -10.40 -1.92
N LEU A 30 -20.70 -10.37 -0.74
CA LEU A 30 -20.54 -9.28 0.22
C LEU A 30 -19.08 -9.04 0.61
N LEU A 31 -18.29 -10.10 0.82
CA LEU A 31 -16.88 -9.96 1.18
C LEU A 31 -16.03 -9.42 0.01
N GLU A 32 -16.38 -9.76 -1.23
CA GLU A 32 -15.70 -9.23 -2.41
C GLU A 32 -15.95 -7.73 -2.56
N ARG A 33 -17.18 -7.28 -2.30
CA ARG A 33 -17.49 -5.84 -2.27
C ARG A 33 -16.68 -5.08 -1.22
N VAL A 34 -16.52 -5.66 -0.02
CA VAL A 34 -15.66 -5.08 1.02
C VAL A 34 -14.20 -5.01 0.56
N ARG A 35 -13.69 -6.07 -0.09
CA ARG A 35 -12.33 -6.10 -0.65
C ARG A 35 -12.15 -5.08 -1.78
N PHE A 36 -13.16 -4.88 -2.63
CA PHE A 36 -13.13 -3.86 -3.68
C PHE A 36 -13.04 -2.44 -3.13
N LEU A 37 -13.65 -2.12 -1.98
CA LEU A 37 -13.37 -0.86 -1.29
C LEU A 37 -11.89 -0.73 -0.88
N GLY A 38 -11.28 -1.85 -0.48
CA GLY A 38 -9.85 -1.91 -0.23
C GLY A 38 -9.01 -1.67 -1.47
N ILE A 39 -9.34 -2.31 -2.59
CA ILE A 39 -8.66 -2.12 -3.88
C ILE A 39 -8.80 -0.66 -4.33
N TYR A 40 -10.01 -0.10 -4.28
CA TYR A 40 -10.28 1.30 -4.58
C TYR A 40 -9.41 2.24 -3.74
N SER A 41 -9.35 2.00 -2.42
CA SER A 41 -8.55 2.81 -1.50
C SER A 41 -7.05 2.69 -1.79
N ASN A 42 -6.56 1.49 -2.11
CA ASN A 42 -5.15 1.27 -2.46
C ASN A 42 -4.77 2.01 -3.76
N ASN A 43 -5.61 1.88 -4.79
CA ASN A 43 -5.44 2.60 -6.04
C ASN A 43 -5.45 4.12 -5.80
N ASN A 44 -6.37 4.62 -4.97
CA ASN A 44 -6.46 6.03 -4.65
C ASN A 44 -5.20 6.54 -3.92
N ASP A 45 -4.66 5.74 -2.99
CA ASP A 45 -3.39 6.07 -2.35
C ASP A 45 -2.26 6.21 -3.37
N GLU A 46 -2.15 5.29 -4.34
CA GLU A 46 -1.17 5.39 -5.43
C GLU A 46 -1.41 6.63 -6.32
N PHE A 47 -2.67 6.94 -6.64
CA PHE A 47 -3.03 8.11 -7.42
C PHE A 47 -2.52 9.40 -6.80
N PHE A 48 -2.72 9.59 -5.50
CA PHE A 48 -2.21 10.77 -4.79
C PHE A 48 -0.68 10.79 -4.79
N ARG A 49 -0.07 9.64 -4.51
CA ARG A 49 1.39 9.48 -4.40
C ARG A 49 2.15 9.79 -5.69
N VAL A 50 1.53 9.46 -6.83
CA VAL A 50 2.16 9.53 -8.14
C VAL A 50 1.58 10.66 -8.96
N ARG A 51 0.28 10.64 -9.24
CA ARG A 51 -0.34 11.54 -10.23
C ARG A 51 -0.64 12.92 -9.65
N VAL A 52 -1.24 12.99 -8.46
CA VAL A 52 -1.47 14.28 -7.80
C VAL A 52 -0.15 14.94 -7.45
N ALA A 53 0.84 14.17 -6.98
CA ALA A 53 2.19 14.65 -6.75
C ALA A 53 2.81 15.32 -8.00
N VAL A 54 2.71 14.69 -9.18
CA VAL A 54 3.15 15.26 -10.46
C VAL A 54 2.43 16.59 -10.76
N LEU A 55 1.10 16.62 -10.63
CA LEU A 55 0.33 17.85 -10.86
C LEU A 55 0.77 18.97 -9.90
N SER A 56 0.94 18.66 -8.61
CA SER A 56 1.41 19.62 -7.62
C SER A 56 2.82 20.15 -7.90
N ARG A 57 3.72 19.30 -8.42
CA ARG A 57 5.07 19.73 -8.85
C ARG A 57 5.00 20.66 -10.06
N LEU A 58 4.19 20.31 -11.07
CA LEU A 58 3.99 21.15 -12.26
C LEU A 58 3.42 22.52 -11.90
N MET A 59 2.40 22.58 -11.03
CA MET A 59 1.85 23.85 -10.54
C MET A 59 2.91 24.70 -9.83
N ARG A 60 3.75 24.11 -8.97
CA ARG A 60 4.82 24.83 -8.29
C ARG A 60 5.85 25.40 -9.27
N ILE A 61 6.17 24.65 -10.32
CA ILE A 61 7.09 25.12 -11.36
C ILE A 61 6.47 26.30 -12.12
N ASN A 62 5.18 26.22 -12.48
CA ASN A 62 4.45 27.33 -13.10
C ASN A 62 4.41 28.58 -12.21
N GLU A 63 4.22 28.42 -10.89
CA GLU A 63 4.25 29.52 -9.91
C GLU A 63 5.61 30.25 -9.88
N GLN A 64 6.71 29.53 -10.13
CA GLN A 64 8.08 30.07 -10.11
C GLN A 64 8.53 30.67 -11.44
N GLN A 65 7.81 30.41 -12.54
CA GLN A 65 8.12 30.99 -13.85
C GLN A 65 7.42 32.34 -14.06
N THR A 66 8.21 33.38 -14.29
CA THR A 66 7.72 34.74 -14.61
C THR A 66 7.18 34.86 -16.05
N ASP A 67 7.59 33.95 -16.95
CA ASP A 67 7.17 33.92 -18.35
C ASP A 67 6.11 32.85 -18.58
N ARG A 68 4.83 33.28 -18.62
CA ARG A 68 3.66 32.40 -18.83
C ARG A 68 3.62 31.74 -20.22
N SER A 69 4.50 32.11 -21.16
CA SER A 69 4.57 31.50 -22.49
C SER A 69 5.34 30.18 -22.51
N LYS A 70 6.09 29.84 -21.45
CA LYS A 70 6.89 28.62 -21.33
C LYS A 70 6.18 27.53 -20.52
N ARG A 71 4.92 27.22 -20.85
CA ARG A 71 4.21 26.12 -20.18
C ARG A 71 4.92 24.79 -20.47
N PHE A 72 5.17 24.00 -19.42
CA PHE A 72 5.74 22.65 -19.55
C PHE A 72 4.76 21.62 -20.14
N THR A 73 3.47 21.96 -20.16
CA THR A 73 2.39 21.09 -20.63
C THR A 73 1.47 21.84 -21.58
N ASP A 74 0.90 21.12 -22.55
CA ASP A 74 -0.06 21.67 -23.51
C ASP A 74 -1.46 21.91 -22.91
N TYR A 75 -1.65 21.61 -21.62
CA TYR A 75 -2.89 21.80 -20.87
C TYR A 75 -2.70 22.68 -19.63
N ASP A 76 -3.81 23.24 -19.14
CA ASP A 76 -3.88 24.03 -17.91
C ASP A 76 -3.86 23.11 -16.68
N VAL A 77 -2.73 23.09 -15.96
CA VAL A 77 -2.49 22.16 -14.85
C VAL A 77 -3.38 22.49 -13.65
N GLU A 78 -3.59 23.78 -13.38
CA GLU A 78 -4.42 24.27 -12.28
C GLU A 78 -5.89 23.87 -12.50
N LEU A 79 -6.41 23.98 -13.73
CA LEU A 79 -7.74 23.54 -14.10
C LEU A 79 -7.89 22.01 -14.01
N VAL A 80 -6.88 21.25 -14.44
CA VAL A 80 -6.90 19.78 -14.30
C VAL A 80 -6.88 19.39 -12.82
N TYR A 81 -6.04 20.04 -12.01
CA TYR A 81 -5.95 19.77 -10.58
C TYR A 81 -7.28 20.05 -9.87
N SER A 82 -7.93 21.19 -10.16
CA SER A 82 -9.22 21.52 -9.56
C SER A 82 -10.31 20.50 -9.90
N HIS A 83 -10.39 20.08 -11.17
CA HIS A 83 -11.34 19.05 -11.60
C HIS A 83 -11.03 17.68 -10.98
N VAL A 84 -9.75 17.33 -10.86
CA VAL A 84 -9.31 16.12 -10.14
C VAL A 84 -9.77 16.15 -8.67
N MET A 85 -9.64 17.29 -7.98
CA MET A 85 -10.10 17.44 -6.59
C MET A 85 -11.63 17.37 -6.47
N GLU A 86 -12.38 17.93 -7.41
CA GLU A 86 -13.84 17.85 -7.46
C GLU A 86 -14.33 16.40 -7.62
N LEU A 87 -13.78 15.68 -8.61
CA LEU A 87 -14.10 14.27 -8.82
C LEU A 87 -13.72 13.41 -7.62
N GLN A 88 -12.57 13.67 -6.99
CA GLN A 88 -12.16 12.99 -5.77
C GLN A 88 -13.16 13.20 -4.63
N HIS A 89 -13.68 14.41 -4.45
CA HIS A 89 -14.72 14.68 -3.47
C HIS A 89 -15.99 13.86 -3.74
N LEU A 90 -16.48 13.85 -4.98
CA LEU A 90 -17.66 13.07 -5.38
C LEU A 90 -17.47 11.57 -5.15
N LEU A 91 -16.29 11.03 -5.50
CA LEU A 91 -15.98 9.62 -5.29
C LEU A 91 -15.83 9.28 -3.81
N GLN A 92 -15.31 10.19 -2.98
CA GLN A 92 -15.24 9.99 -1.53
C GLN A 92 -16.63 9.91 -0.88
N VAL A 93 -17.59 10.73 -1.34
CA VAL A 93 -18.99 10.64 -0.88
C VAL A 93 -19.60 9.29 -1.25
N ARG A 94 -19.39 8.83 -2.49
CA ARG A 94 -19.84 7.49 -2.94
C ARG A 94 -19.20 6.37 -2.12
N PHE A 95 -17.89 6.45 -1.89
CA PHE A 95 -17.14 5.49 -1.07
C PHE A 95 -17.75 5.37 0.33
N GLN A 96 -18.02 6.51 0.99
CA GLN A 96 -18.59 6.52 2.33
C GLN A 96 -19.99 5.89 2.34
N LYS A 97 -20.82 6.22 1.36
CA LYS A 97 -22.15 5.61 1.21
C LYS A 97 -22.06 4.10 1.00
N ALA A 98 -21.19 3.64 0.11
CA ALA A 98 -20.97 2.21 -0.13
C ALA A 98 -20.51 1.49 1.14
N TRP A 99 -19.58 2.10 1.90
CA TRP A 99 -19.13 1.55 3.17
C TRP A 99 -20.24 1.45 4.22
N ASP A 100 -21.09 2.47 4.33
CA ASP A 100 -22.22 2.47 5.26
C ASP A 100 -23.27 1.42 4.89
N THR A 101 -23.55 1.23 3.59
CA THR A 101 -24.38 0.13 3.09
C THR A 101 -23.77 -1.23 3.44
N LEU A 102 -22.49 -1.45 3.15
CA LEU A 102 -21.82 -2.74 3.42
C LEU A 102 -21.79 -3.08 4.91
N LYS A 103 -21.60 -2.11 5.81
CA LYS A 103 -21.72 -2.34 7.27
C LYS A 103 -23.10 -2.84 7.66
N THR A 104 -24.15 -2.29 7.05
CA THR A 104 -25.54 -2.69 7.28
C THR A 104 -25.77 -4.11 6.80
N GLU A 105 -25.30 -4.44 5.60
CA GLU A 105 -25.40 -5.78 5.03
C GLU A 105 -24.59 -6.83 5.81
N LEU A 106 -23.38 -6.48 6.26
CA LEU A 106 -22.57 -7.33 7.14
C LEU A 106 -23.32 -7.66 8.43
N SER A 107 -23.95 -6.64 9.05
CA SER A 107 -24.74 -6.83 10.27
C SER A 107 -25.93 -7.77 10.04
N ALA A 108 -26.59 -7.68 8.88
CA ALA A 108 -27.65 -8.61 8.49
C ALA A 108 -27.16 -10.07 8.35
N GLN A 109 -25.89 -10.27 8.00
CA GLN A 109 -25.20 -11.56 7.96
C GLN A 109 -24.55 -11.97 9.29
N GLN A 110 -24.96 -11.35 10.41
CA GLN A 110 -24.43 -11.59 11.75
C GLN A 110 -22.92 -11.30 11.87
N ILE A 111 -22.41 -10.35 11.08
CA ILE A 111 -21.02 -9.87 11.14
C ILE A 111 -21.03 -8.43 11.62
N PHE A 112 -20.51 -8.20 12.82
CA PHE A 112 -20.60 -6.91 13.49
C PHE A 112 -19.23 -6.25 13.59
N LEU A 113 -19.09 -5.06 13.00
CA LEU A 113 -17.94 -4.19 13.24
C LEU A 113 -18.16 -3.41 14.54
N VAL A 114 -17.36 -3.71 15.56
CA VAL A 114 -17.46 -3.07 16.88
C VAL A 114 -16.24 -2.23 17.19
N ASN A 115 -16.43 -1.26 18.10
CA ASN A 115 -15.36 -0.38 18.57
C ASN A 115 -15.17 -0.51 20.09
N GLU A 116 -14.27 0.29 20.66
CA GLU A 116 -13.88 0.25 22.07
C GLU A 116 -15.04 0.54 23.05
N ARG A 117 -16.15 1.11 22.56
CA ARG A 117 -17.29 1.55 23.38
C ARG A 117 -18.39 0.50 23.50
N SER A 118 -18.40 -0.49 22.61
CA SER A 118 -19.49 -1.48 22.48
C SER A 118 -19.06 -2.90 22.86
N LEU A 119 -17.94 -3.07 23.57
CA LEU A 119 -17.42 -4.38 23.97
C LEU A 119 -18.18 -4.97 25.18
N THR A 120 -18.43 -6.27 25.15
CA THR A 120 -18.92 -7.04 26.31
C THR A 120 -17.81 -7.20 27.38
N GLY A 121 -18.17 -7.68 28.58
CA GLY A 121 -17.19 -7.93 29.65
C GLY A 121 -16.09 -8.92 29.24
N GLU A 122 -16.48 -10.02 28.60
CA GLU A 122 -15.56 -11.04 28.07
C GLU A 122 -14.65 -10.47 26.97
N GLN A 123 -15.22 -9.73 26.02
CA GLN A 123 -14.46 -9.10 24.95
C GLN A 123 -13.45 -8.07 25.47
N LYS A 124 -13.80 -7.32 26.53
CA LYS A 124 -12.85 -6.37 27.17
C LYS A 124 -11.63 -7.09 27.75
N VAL A 125 -11.83 -8.24 28.39
CA VAL A 125 -10.73 -9.05 28.94
C VAL A 125 -9.86 -9.56 27.79
N PHE A 126 -10.47 -10.16 26.77
CA PHE A 126 -9.77 -10.67 25.59
C PHE A 126 -8.94 -9.60 24.88
N VAL A 127 -9.54 -8.44 24.58
CA VAL A 127 -8.87 -7.32 23.90
C VAL A 127 -7.68 -6.82 24.72
N LYS A 128 -7.84 -6.72 26.05
CA LYS A 128 -6.78 -6.29 26.95
C LYS A 128 -5.62 -7.29 26.98
N GLU A 129 -5.91 -8.59 27.09
CA GLU A 129 -4.89 -9.63 27.08
C GLU A 129 -4.15 -9.68 25.74
N TYR A 130 -4.89 -9.66 24.63
CA TYR A 130 -4.32 -9.58 23.28
C TYR A 130 -3.41 -8.37 23.14
N PHE A 131 -3.86 -7.19 23.60
CA PHE A 131 -3.06 -5.99 23.57
C PHE A 131 -1.77 -6.12 24.39
N LEU A 132 -1.86 -6.57 25.65
CA LEU A 132 -0.71 -6.64 26.54
C LEU A 132 0.34 -7.67 26.07
N GLN A 133 -0.10 -8.81 25.53
CA GLN A 133 0.78 -9.90 25.11
C GLN A 133 1.35 -9.70 23.71
N GLN A 134 0.53 -9.27 22.75
CA GLN A 134 0.90 -9.24 21.33
C GLN A 134 1.26 -7.84 20.85
N ILE A 135 0.46 -6.83 21.19
CA ILE A 135 0.56 -5.51 20.56
C ILE A 135 1.52 -4.58 21.32
N ARG A 136 1.37 -4.48 22.64
CA ARG A 136 2.13 -3.56 23.52
C ARG A 136 3.65 -3.68 23.36
N PRO A 137 4.27 -4.88 23.26
CA PRO A 137 5.72 -4.99 23.08
C PRO A 137 6.26 -4.36 21.79
N HIS A 138 5.38 -4.06 20.83
CA HIS A 138 5.74 -3.48 19.53
C HIS A 138 5.22 -2.06 19.33
N LEU A 139 4.57 -1.48 20.33
CA LEU A 139 4.09 -0.10 20.29
C LEU A 139 5.07 0.85 20.97
N PHE A 140 5.52 1.84 20.19
CA PHE A 140 6.40 2.89 20.66
C PHE A 140 5.74 4.26 20.43
N PRO A 141 4.94 4.76 21.39
CA PRO A 141 4.35 6.09 21.30
C PRO A 141 5.41 7.18 21.21
N ILE A 142 5.17 8.17 20.37
CA ILE A 142 6.05 9.31 20.15
C ILE A 142 5.38 10.55 20.71
N LEU A 143 6.00 11.18 21.71
CA LEU A 143 5.50 12.44 22.26
C LEU A 143 5.76 13.58 21.26
N LEU A 144 4.71 14.33 20.92
CA LEU A 144 4.80 15.36 19.87
C LEU A 144 5.78 16.49 20.21
N SER A 145 5.99 16.78 21.50
CA SER A 145 6.97 17.80 21.93
C SER A 145 8.41 17.38 21.65
N LYS A 146 8.69 16.06 21.70
CA LYS A 146 10.02 15.46 21.51
C LYS A 146 10.37 15.26 20.05
N VAL A 147 9.37 15.33 19.16
CA VAL A 147 9.58 15.37 17.72
C VAL A 147 10.38 16.62 17.38
N LYS A 148 11.63 16.40 16.92
CA LYS A 148 12.44 17.46 16.35
C LYS A 148 11.76 17.93 15.06
N VAL A 149 11.64 19.25 14.93
CA VAL A 149 10.97 19.90 13.78
C VAL A 149 11.66 19.54 12.46
N ASP A 150 12.96 19.21 12.51
CA ASP A 150 13.77 18.88 11.33
C ASP A 150 13.83 17.38 11.01
N SER A 151 13.10 16.53 11.76
CA SER A 151 13.12 15.08 11.57
C SER A 151 11.74 14.51 11.29
N ALA A 152 10.93 15.14 10.42
CA ALA A 152 9.59 14.64 10.01
C ALA A 152 9.63 13.22 9.37
N ASP A 153 10.82 12.67 9.19
CA ASP A 153 11.17 11.31 8.77
C ASP A 153 10.64 10.20 9.69
N PHE A 154 10.15 10.53 10.89
CA PHE A 154 9.59 9.53 11.82
C PHE A 154 8.20 9.02 11.41
N ILE A 155 7.45 9.75 10.58
CA ILE A 155 6.16 9.29 10.07
C ILE A 155 6.40 8.53 8.77
N ARG A 156 6.19 7.22 8.84
CA ARG A 156 6.28 6.32 7.71
C ARG A 156 5.14 6.59 6.72
N ASP A 157 5.49 6.61 5.44
CA ASP A 157 4.51 6.66 4.36
C ASP A 157 3.61 5.40 4.43
N ASN A 158 2.33 5.57 4.07
CA ASN A 158 1.28 4.52 4.10
C ASN A 158 0.94 3.90 5.46
N SER A 159 1.57 4.35 6.54
CA SER A 159 1.18 3.95 7.89
C SER A 159 0.04 4.81 8.40
N VAL A 160 -0.80 4.23 9.25
CA VAL A 160 -1.84 4.97 9.97
C VAL A 160 -1.34 5.24 11.37
N TYR A 161 -1.66 6.44 11.86
CA TYR A 161 -1.32 6.83 13.20
C TYR A 161 -2.55 7.28 13.98
N LEU A 162 -2.49 7.11 15.30
CA LEU A 162 -3.40 7.75 16.25
C LEU A 162 -2.71 8.98 16.83
N ALA A 163 -3.24 10.16 16.54
CA ALA A 163 -2.95 11.39 17.26
C ALA A 163 -3.76 11.41 18.56
N VAL A 164 -3.08 11.31 19.69
CA VAL A 164 -3.69 11.20 21.03
C VAL A 164 -3.52 12.51 21.79
N ASP A 165 -4.63 13.06 22.26
CA ASP A 165 -4.71 14.15 23.23
C ASP A 165 -4.82 13.54 24.64
N LEU A 166 -3.83 13.84 25.47
CA LEU A 166 -3.60 13.26 26.78
C LEU A 166 -4.04 14.25 27.87
N PHE A 167 -4.89 13.78 28.78
CA PHE A 167 -5.38 14.56 29.91
C PHE A 167 -5.12 13.82 31.24
N SER A 168 -4.93 14.61 32.30
CA SER A 168 -4.89 14.13 33.67
C SER A 168 -5.91 14.91 34.50
N SER A 169 -6.77 14.21 35.24
CA SER A 169 -7.75 14.83 36.14
C SER A 169 -7.11 15.52 37.35
N ARG A 170 -5.85 15.18 37.68
CA ARG A 170 -5.19 15.63 38.92
C ARG A 170 -4.41 16.93 38.73
N LYS A 171 -3.70 17.07 37.61
CA LYS A 171 -2.88 18.24 37.29
C LYS A 171 -2.60 18.33 35.80
N GLU A 172 -2.30 19.53 35.33
CA GLU A 172 -1.80 19.68 33.96
C GLU A 172 -0.39 19.08 33.86
N LEU A 173 -0.19 18.23 32.86
CA LEU A 173 1.09 17.59 32.57
C LEU A 173 1.72 18.26 31.34
N LYS A 174 3.05 18.34 31.35
CA LYS A 174 3.83 19.03 30.31
C LYS A 174 3.58 18.45 28.91
N GLU A 175 3.45 17.14 28.81
CA GLU A 175 3.27 16.44 27.54
C GLU A 175 1.77 16.27 27.29
N ARG A 176 1.26 16.92 26.24
CA ARG A 176 -0.18 16.92 25.92
C ARG A 176 -0.55 16.00 24.77
N TYR A 177 0.36 15.82 23.80
CA TYR A 177 0.06 15.11 22.57
C TYR A 177 1.05 13.98 22.33
N ALA A 178 0.51 12.82 21.92
CA ALA A 178 1.30 11.67 21.48
C ALA A 178 0.83 11.18 20.12
N LEU A 179 1.72 10.48 19.43
CA LEU A 179 1.46 9.81 18.17
C LEU A 179 1.75 8.32 18.34
N ILE A 180 0.83 7.46 17.90
CA ILE A 180 1.01 6.01 17.95
C ILE A 180 0.85 5.46 16.53
N GLU A 181 1.89 4.81 16.01
CA GLU A 181 1.81 4.04 14.76
C GLU A 181 0.97 2.78 14.97
N ILE A 182 0.04 2.51 14.06
CA ILE A 182 -0.75 1.28 14.11
C ILE A 182 0.01 0.19 13.37
N PRO A 183 0.43 -0.91 14.04
CA PRO A 183 1.31 -1.92 13.46
C PRO A 183 0.55 -2.95 12.60
N SER A 184 -0.26 -2.48 11.65
CA SER A 184 -1.12 -3.33 10.81
C SER A 184 -0.33 -4.28 9.91
N ASP A 185 0.89 -3.91 9.49
CA ASP A 185 1.75 -4.75 8.66
C ASP A 185 2.21 -6.03 9.38
N LYS A 186 2.26 -6.01 10.72
CA LYS A 186 2.71 -7.14 11.54
C LYS A 186 1.57 -8.00 12.07
N PHE A 187 0.46 -7.37 12.49
CA PHE A 187 -0.62 -8.05 13.20
C PHE A 187 -1.92 -8.15 12.41
N GLY A 188 -1.95 -7.63 11.17
CA GLY A 188 -3.18 -7.39 10.45
C GLY A 188 -3.97 -6.23 11.05
N ARG A 189 -5.03 -5.81 10.36
CA ARG A 189 -5.86 -4.67 10.77
C ARG A 189 -7.11 -5.05 11.56
N PHE A 190 -7.54 -6.30 11.47
CA PHE A 190 -8.81 -6.77 12.01
C PHE A 190 -8.58 -7.86 13.05
N LEU A 191 -9.18 -7.70 14.22
CA LEU A 191 -9.18 -8.68 15.29
C LEU A 191 -10.58 -9.31 15.37
N LEU A 192 -10.66 -10.63 15.23
CA LEU A 192 -11.87 -11.38 15.57
C LEU A 192 -11.99 -11.47 17.08
N LEU A 193 -13.14 -11.09 17.61
CA LEU A 193 -13.44 -11.14 19.03
C LEU A 193 -14.18 -12.44 19.39
N PRO A 194 -14.00 -12.96 20.62
CA PRO A 194 -14.83 -14.05 21.11
C PRO A 194 -16.30 -13.61 21.14
N SER A 195 -17.17 -14.57 20.84
CA SER A 195 -18.61 -14.42 21.00
C SER A 195 -19.22 -15.66 21.65
N ALA A 196 -20.21 -15.44 22.51
CA ALA A 196 -21.04 -16.48 23.09
C ALA A 196 -22.27 -16.82 22.21
N ASP A 197 -22.57 -16.00 21.21
CA ASP A 197 -23.64 -16.21 20.24
C ASP A 197 -23.10 -16.64 18.87
N SER A 198 -24.00 -16.79 17.89
CA SER A 198 -23.63 -17.10 16.50
C SER A 198 -23.04 -15.90 15.73
N GLY A 199 -22.95 -14.74 16.36
CA GLY A 199 -22.45 -13.50 15.80
C GLY A 199 -20.93 -13.47 15.70
N ARG A 200 -20.42 -12.85 14.64
CA ARG A 200 -18.99 -12.70 14.37
C ARG A 200 -18.61 -11.23 14.58
N TYR A 201 -17.86 -10.97 15.64
CA TYR A 201 -17.50 -9.61 16.05
C TYR A 201 -16.08 -9.30 15.59
N ILE A 202 -15.92 -8.17 14.91
CA ILE A 202 -14.65 -7.75 14.33
C ILE A 202 -14.33 -6.35 14.81
N MET A 203 -13.11 -6.17 15.30
CA MET A 203 -12.61 -4.90 15.82
C MET A 203 -11.41 -4.44 15.01
N PHE A 204 -11.35 -3.16 14.68
CA PHE A 204 -10.14 -2.58 14.08
C PHE A 204 -9.02 -2.53 15.13
N LEU A 205 -7.78 -2.78 14.70
CA LEU A 205 -6.60 -2.64 15.57
C LEU A 205 -6.47 -1.21 16.13
N ASP A 206 -6.96 -0.20 15.43
CA ASP A 206 -7.12 1.17 15.97
C ASP A 206 -7.84 1.17 17.31
N ASP A 207 -9.00 0.50 17.36
CA ASP A 207 -9.87 0.54 18.52
C ASP A 207 -9.34 -0.35 19.64
N VAL A 208 -8.61 -1.43 19.33
CA VAL A 208 -7.84 -2.20 20.33
C VAL A 208 -6.85 -1.29 21.05
N ILE A 209 -6.10 -0.46 20.30
CA ILE A 209 -5.16 0.49 20.87
C ILE A 209 -5.89 1.60 21.63
N ARG A 210 -7.01 2.12 21.10
CA ARG A 210 -7.83 3.15 21.75
C ARG A 210 -8.38 2.67 23.10
N PHE A 211 -8.83 1.42 23.16
CA PHE A 211 -9.30 0.78 24.39
C PHE A 211 -8.19 0.71 25.45
N CYS A 212 -6.95 0.46 25.03
CA CYS A 212 -5.81 0.24 25.92
C CYS A 212 -4.92 1.48 26.14
N LEU A 213 -5.36 2.69 25.80
CA LEU A 213 -4.56 3.92 25.99
C LEU A 213 -4.17 4.13 27.47
N THR A 214 -5.04 3.74 28.40
CA THR A 214 -4.75 3.78 29.84
C THR A 214 -3.57 2.87 30.21
N ASP A 215 -3.45 1.70 29.58
CA ASP A 215 -2.35 0.76 29.84
C ASP A 215 -1.01 1.29 29.30
N ILE A 216 -1.04 2.19 28.32
CA ILE A 216 0.14 2.87 27.75
C ILE A 216 0.55 4.07 28.62
N PHE A 217 -0.38 4.98 28.90
CA PHE A 217 -0.07 6.29 29.48
C PHE A 217 -0.40 6.43 30.97
N GLY A 218 -1.16 5.50 31.54
CA GLY A 218 -1.62 5.57 32.93
C GLY A 218 -0.48 5.63 33.95
N VAL A 219 0.62 4.94 33.67
CA VAL A 219 1.84 4.96 34.51
C VAL A 219 2.48 6.35 34.62
N PHE A 220 2.17 7.27 33.68
CA PHE A 220 2.65 8.65 33.69
C PHE A 220 1.63 9.64 34.28
N GLY A 221 0.49 9.14 34.79
CA GLY A 221 -0.54 9.95 35.46
C GLY A 221 -1.65 10.48 34.57
N TYR A 222 -1.77 10.01 33.32
CA TYR A 222 -2.88 10.34 32.43
C TYR A 222 -4.06 9.38 32.63
N ASP A 223 -5.28 9.90 32.58
CA ASP A 223 -6.51 9.12 32.85
C ASP A 223 -7.67 9.42 31.88
N LYS A 224 -7.54 10.44 31.03
CA LYS A 224 -8.48 10.75 29.96
C LYS A 224 -7.73 10.89 28.64
N PHE A 225 -8.35 10.34 27.59
CA PHE A 225 -7.75 10.27 26.27
C PHE A 225 -8.77 10.64 25.19
N ARG A 226 -8.31 11.36 24.18
CA ARG A 226 -9.00 11.46 22.89
C ARG A 226 -8.01 11.06 21.82
N ALA A 227 -8.39 10.17 20.92
CA ALA A 227 -7.52 9.72 19.85
C ALA A 227 -8.19 9.97 18.51
N TYR A 228 -7.41 10.37 17.52
CA TYR A 228 -7.87 10.74 16.19
C TYR A 228 -6.95 10.12 15.17
N THR A 229 -7.54 9.51 14.15
CA THR A 229 -6.76 8.82 13.14
C THR A 229 -6.18 9.85 12.18
N ILE A 230 -4.90 9.74 11.86
CA ILE A 230 -4.22 10.57 10.86
C ILE A 230 -3.40 9.68 9.92
N LYS A 231 -3.27 10.13 8.67
CA LYS A 231 -2.45 9.47 7.64
C LYS A 231 -1.80 10.52 6.75
N ILE A 232 -0.51 10.34 6.47
CA ILE A 232 0.22 11.14 5.49
C ILE A 232 0.45 10.28 4.24
N THR A 233 0.32 10.89 3.08
CA THR A 233 0.82 10.35 1.81
C THR A 233 1.89 11.30 1.28
N ARG A 234 3.06 10.76 0.96
CA ARG A 234 4.20 11.52 0.42
C ARG A 234 4.38 11.25 -1.07
N ASP A 235 5.04 12.15 -1.76
CA ASP A 235 5.45 11.97 -3.16
C ASP A 235 6.33 10.71 -3.33
N ALA A 236 6.07 9.90 -4.35
CA ALA A 236 6.83 8.67 -4.64
C ALA A 236 7.87 8.80 -5.75
N GLU A 237 8.05 9.98 -6.35
CA GLU A 237 9.06 10.16 -7.38
C GLU A 237 10.48 9.90 -6.82
N LEU A 238 11.26 9.10 -7.56
CA LEU A 238 12.68 8.88 -7.24
C LEU A 238 13.48 9.99 -7.91
N ASP A 239 14.10 10.83 -7.09
CA ASP A 239 15.16 11.70 -7.57
C ASP A 239 16.48 10.90 -7.56
N ILE A 240 16.85 10.40 -8.73
CA ILE A 240 18.06 9.58 -8.91
C ILE A 240 19.21 10.56 -9.12
N ASP A 241 20.25 10.44 -8.28
CA ASP A 241 21.44 11.26 -8.45
C ASP A 241 22.11 10.95 -9.79
N HIS A 242 22.70 11.97 -10.43
CA HIS A 242 23.43 11.81 -11.70
C HIS A 242 24.94 11.62 -11.49
N ASP A 243 25.35 11.24 -10.28
CA ASP A 243 26.75 10.97 -9.94
C ASP A 243 27.28 9.74 -10.68
N ILE A 244 28.07 9.99 -11.73
CA ILE A 244 28.66 8.97 -12.62
C ILE A 244 29.68 8.09 -11.88
N SER A 245 30.16 8.52 -10.70
CA SER A 245 31.13 7.75 -9.92
C SER A 245 30.52 6.58 -9.14
N ARG A 246 29.18 6.54 -9.00
CA ARG A 246 28.45 5.51 -8.25
C ARG A 246 27.81 4.50 -9.19
N SER A 247 27.72 3.25 -8.74
CA SER A 247 26.95 2.25 -9.47
C SER A 247 25.47 2.63 -9.48
N PHE A 248 24.74 2.26 -10.53
CA PHE A 248 23.30 2.52 -10.62
C PHE A 248 22.51 1.92 -9.44
N MET A 249 23.00 0.79 -8.89
CA MET A 249 22.41 0.16 -7.71
C MET A 249 22.55 1.04 -6.45
N GLU A 250 23.73 1.62 -6.21
CA GLU A 250 23.94 2.53 -5.07
C GLU A 250 23.09 3.81 -5.20
N LEU A 251 22.97 4.34 -6.41
CA LEU A 251 22.08 5.46 -6.71
C LEU A 251 20.61 5.11 -6.43
N MET A 252 20.20 3.89 -6.78
CA MET A 252 18.86 3.37 -6.48
C MET A 252 18.61 3.25 -4.98
N GLU A 253 19.50 2.62 -4.21
CA GLU A 253 19.36 2.50 -2.75
C GLU A 253 19.22 3.86 -2.05
N GLN A 254 20.00 4.85 -2.48
CA GLN A 254 19.92 6.21 -1.94
C GLN A 254 18.62 6.90 -2.32
N SER A 255 18.17 6.74 -3.57
CA SER A 255 16.89 7.30 -4.02
C SER A 255 15.70 6.69 -3.27
N VAL A 256 15.72 5.39 -2.97
CA VAL A 256 14.70 4.71 -2.13
C VAL A 256 14.67 5.30 -0.72
N LYS A 257 15.84 5.55 -0.11
CA LYS A 257 15.93 6.23 1.20
C LYS A 257 15.39 7.66 1.15
N ARG A 258 15.75 8.44 0.12
CA ARG A 258 15.25 9.82 -0.09
C ARG A 258 13.74 9.86 -0.33
N ARG A 259 13.15 8.85 -0.97
CA ARG A 259 11.70 8.74 -1.17
C ARG A 259 10.91 8.76 0.14
N ALA A 260 11.43 8.13 1.20
CA ALA A 260 10.80 8.17 2.53
C ALA A 260 10.69 9.60 3.10
N GLN A 261 11.51 10.52 2.60
CA GLN A 261 11.56 11.94 2.98
C GLN A 261 10.77 12.84 2.00
N GLY A 262 10.03 12.25 1.05
CA GLY A 262 9.28 12.97 0.02
C GLY A 262 8.30 14.02 0.58
N LEU A 263 7.99 15.03 -0.24
CA LEU A 263 7.09 16.10 0.15
C LEU A 263 5.67 15.55 0.44
N PRO A 264 5.02 16.01 1.51
CA PRO A 264 3.66 15.57 1.84
C PRO A 264 2.66 16.11 0.81
N VAL A 265 2.00 15.21 0.10
CA VAL A 265 1.00 15.56 -0.93
C VAL A 265 -0.43 15.48 -0.40
N ARG A 266 -0.65 14.69 0.66
CA ARG A 266 -1.97 14.53 1.27
C ARG A 266 -1.83 14.24 2.77
N PHE A 267 -2.58 14.98 3.58
CA PHE A 267 -2.78 14.75 5.00
C PHE A 267 -4.26 14.48 5.27
N ILE A 268 -4.56 13.24 5.63
CA ILE A 268 -5.91 12.80 5.99
C ILE A 268 -6.00 12.79 7.51
N TYR A 269 -7.09 13.33 8.05
CA TYR A 269 -7.35 13.35 9.48
C TYR A 269 -8.82 13.10 9.79
N ASP A 270 -9.09 12.51 10.95
CA ASP A 270 -10.44 12.34 11.49
C ASP A 270 -11.11 13.72 11.65
N SER A 271 -12.27 13.92 11.01
CA SER A 271 -13.00 15.20 11.04
C SER A 271 -13.42 15.63 12.45
N ALA A 272 -13.49 14.71 13.42
CA ALA A 272 -13.73 15.04 14.82
C ALA A 272 -12.49 15.59 15.56
N MET A 273 -11.32 15.64 14.91
CA MET A 273 -10.07 16.14 15.47
C MET A 273 -10.18 17.64 15.80
N PRO A 274 -9.93 18.05 17.05
CA PRO A 274 -9.96 19.46 17.45
C PRO A 274 -8.93 20.31 16.68
N GLU A 275 -9.31 21.54 16.34
CA GLU A 275 -8.46 22.44 15.52
C GLU A 275 -7.10 22.75 16.17
N ASN A 276 -7.04 22.84 17.51
CA ASN A 276 -5.80 23.03 18.25
C ASN A 276 -4.85 21.82 18.10
N LEU A 277 -5.40 20.60 18.12
CA LEU A 277 -4.64 19.37 17.91
C LEU A 277 -4.15 19.31 16.45
N LEU A 278 -5.06 19.58 15.50
CA LEU A 278 -4.76 19.61 14.08
C LEU A 278 -3.60 20.59 13.79
N THR A 279 -3.71 21.82 14.28
CA THR A 279 -2.67 22.86 14.14
C THR A 279 -1.34 22.40 14.71
N SER A 280 -1.33 21.79 15.89
CA SER A 280 -0.10 21.31 16.54
C SER A 280 0.62 20.24 15.73
N PHE A 281 -0.14 19.26 15.21
CA PHE A 281 0.42 18.23 14.32
C PHE A 281 0.86 18.82 12.98
N SER A 282 0.07 19.72 12.39
CA SER A 282 0.39 20.38 11.11
C SER A 282 1.71 21.13 11.14
N GLN A 283 1.92 21.93 12.20
CA GLN A 283 3.14 22.69 12.41
C GLN A 283 4.34 21.77 12.60
N LYS A 284 4.21 20.74 13.44
CA LYS A 284 5.29 19.77 13.69
C LYS A 284 5.66 18.95 12.47
N LEU A 285 4.69 18.69 11.58
CA LEU A 285 4.87 17.91 10.37
C LEU A 285 5.22 18.77 9.14
N LYS A 286 5.42 20.08 9.32
CA LYS A 286 5.71 21.05 8.24
C LYS A 286 4.69 20.97 7.09
N LEU A 287 3.42 20.73 7.43
CA LEU A 287 2.32 20.72 6.47
C LEU A 287 1.91 22.17 6.19
N THR A 288 2.57 22.80 5.21
CA THR A 288 2.48 24.25 4.95
C THR A 288 1.28 24.66 4.10
N LYS A 289 0.76 23.79 3.23
CA LYS A 289 -0.40 24.09 2.38
C LYS A 289 -1.66 23.45 2.94
N LYS A 290 -2.60 24.27 3.44
CA LYS A 290 -3.95 23.83 3.86
C LYS A 290 -4.70 23.07 2.74
N ALA A 291 -4.38 23.34 1.47
CA ALA A 291 -4.93 22.63 0.32
C ALA A 291 -4.66 21.10 0.33
N ASN A 292 -3.71 20.62 1.14
CA ASN A 292 -3.37 19.21 1.25
C ASN A 292 -4.08 18.52 2.43
N PHE A 293 -5.03 19.19 3.09
CA PHE A 293 -5.74 18.69 4.26
C PHE A 293 -7.10 18.14 3.86
N PHE A 294 -7.31 16.87 4.17
CA PHE A 294 -8.51 16.14 3.79
C PHE A 294 -9.19 15.61 5.07
N PRO A 295 -10.30 16.22 5.51
CA PRO A 295 -11.09 15.66 6.60
C PRO A 295 -11.70 14.33 6.14
N GLY A 296 -11.62 13.32 6.99
CA GLY A 296 -12.17 11.99 6.75
C GLY A 296 -12.93 11.45 7.95
N GLY A 297 -13.33 10.19 7.85
CA GLY A 297 -13.99 9.47 8.94
C GLY A 297 -13.00 9.00 10.03
N ARG A 298 -13.53 8.28 11.02
CA ARG A 298 -12.76 7.72 12.13
C ARG A 298 -11.65 6.76 11.69
N TYR A 299 -11.88 6.00 10.62
CA TYR A 299 -10.94 5.01 10.10
C TYR A 299 -10.35 5.50 8.78
N HIS A 300 -9.06 5.23 8.58
CA HIS A 300 -8.34 5.51 7.34
C HIS A 300 -7.59 4.25 6.89
N ASN A 301 -6.91 4.33 5.75
CA ASN A 301 -6.17 3.20 5.17
C ASN A 301 -7.07 1.99 4.88
N PHE A 302 -8.19 2.26 4.21
CA PHE A 302 -9.14 1.23 3.80
C PHE A 302 -8.55 0.18 2.86
N ARG A 303 -7.33 0.37 2.31
CA ARG A 303 -6.57 -0.69 1.63
C ARG A 303 -6.47 -1.97 2.45
N ASP A 304 -6.47 -1.87 3.78
CA ASP A 304 -6.42 -3.04 4.66
C ASP A 304 -7.67 -3.94 4.47
N LEU A 305 -8.81 -3.40 4.01
CA LEU A 305 -10.01 -4.19 3.67
C LEU A 305 -9.76 -5.25 2.59
N MET A 306 -8.70 -5.15 1.77
CA MET A 306 -8.32 -6.24 0.86
C MET A 306 -8.04 -7.55 1.62
N ASN A 307 -7.51 -7.42 2.85
CA ASN A 307 -7.22 -8.52 3.76
C ASN A 307 -8.28 -8.65 4.86
N PHE A 308 -9.51 -8.21 4.60
CA PHE A 308 -10.62 -8.41 5.54
C PHE A 308 -10.79 -9.91 5.83
N PRO A 309 -11.09 -10.31 7.09
CA PRO A 309 -11.19 -11.71 7.47
C PRO A 309 -12.10 -12.50 6.54
N ASP A 310 -11.70 -13.73 6.23
CA ASP A 310 -12.51 -14.63 5.43
C ASP A 310 -13.64 -15.22 6.26
N LEU A 311 -14.87 -14.95 5.83
CA LEU A 311 -16.10 -15.27 6.54
C LEU A 311 -17.05 -16.13 5.68
N GLY A 312 -16.55 -16.67 4.56
CA GLY A 312 -17.32 -17.52 3.65
C GLY A 312 -18.30 -16.79 2.73
N LEU A 313 -18.14 -15.47 2.55
CA LEU A 313 -19.04 -14.63 1.74
C LEU A 313 -18.36 -14.11 0.47
N LYS A 314 -17.56 -14.98 -0.17
CA LYS A 314 -16.72 -14.67 -1.35
C LYS A 314 -17.07 -15.59 -2.52
N PHE A 315 -16.50 -15.30 -3.70
CA PHE A 315 -16.58 -16.23 -4.82
C PHE A 315 -15.88 -17.55 -4.46
N GLU A 316 -16.42 -18.66 -4.98
CA GLU A 316 -15.72 -19.93 -4.95
C GLU A 316 -14.40 -19.79 -5.73
N PRO A 317 -13.25 -20.21 -5.15
CA PRO A 317 -11.98 -20.16 -5.85
C PRO A 317 -12.05 -20.97 -7.14
N LEU A 318 -11.60 -20.38 -8.24
CA LEU A 318 -11.41 -21.08 -9.51
C LEU A 318 -9.95 -21.53 -9.59
N PRO A 319 -9.63 -22.80 -9.27
CA PRO A 319 -8.26 -23.27 -9.32
C PRO A 319 -7.75 -23.21 -10.77
N PRO A 320 -6.51 -22.74 -10.99
CA PRO A 320 -5.94 -22.71 -12.32
C PRO A 320 -5.80 -24.14 -12.87
N MET A 321 -6.18 -24.33 -14.13
CA MET A 321 -6.10 -25.60 -14.81
C MET A 321 -4.67 -25.90 -15.26
N PRO A 322 -4.23 -27.17 -15.22
CA PRO A 322 -2.98 -27.56 -15.89
C PRO A 322 -3.11 -27.31 -17.38
N ALA A 323 -2.00 -26.97 -18.05
CA ALA A 323 -1.99 -26.80 -19.49
C ALA A 323 -1.99 -28.18 -20.19
N PRO A 324 -3.03 -28.55 -20.95
CA PRO A 324 -3.09 -29.88 -21.59
C PRO A 324 -1.93 -30.14 -22.55
N SER A 325 -1.34 -29.07 -23.10
CA SER A 325 -0.15 -29.12 -23.96
C SER A 325 1.12 -29.61 -23.24
N PHE A 326 1.12 -29.65 -21.90
CA PHE A 326 2.23 -30.13 -21.08
C PHE A 326 1.79 -31.31 -20.20
N PRO A 327 1.70 -32.53 -20.77
CA PRO A 327 1.36 -33.72 -20.00
C PRO A 327 2.42 -34.00 -18.93
N GLU A 328 2.01 -34.48 -17.76
CA GLU A 328 2.94 -34.88 -16.71
C GLU A 328 3.93 -35.94 -17.19
N GLY A 329 5.16 -35.87 -16.70
CA GLY A 329 6.25 -36.79 -17.07
C GLY A 329 6.81 -36.62 -18.48
N HIS A 330 6.30 -35.66 -19.26
CA HIS A 330 6.79 -35.36 -20.60
C HIS A 330 7.66 -34.09 -20.59
N SER A 331 8.62 -34.06 -21.52
CA SER A 331 9.50 -32.89 -21.71
C SER A 331 8.72 -31.72 -22.29
N ILE A 332 8.72 -30.59 -21.58
CA ILE A 332 8.10 -29.34 -22.03
C ILE A 332 8.79 -28.84 -23.30
N PHE A 333 10.12 -29.00 -23.42
CA PHE A 333 10.85 -28.67 -24.64
C PHE A 333 10.34 -29.42 -25.86
N LYS A 334 10.05 -30.72 -25.72
CA LYS A 334 9.49 -31.52 -26.83
C LYS A 334 8.09 -31.06 -27.21
N SER A 335 7.24 -30.73 -26.23
CA SER A 335 5.91 -30.18 -26.52
C SER A 335 5.99 -28.86 -27.30
N ILE A 336 6.85 -27.93 -26.87
CA ILE A 336 7.04 -26.64 -27.55
C ILE A 336 7.63 -26.84 -28.96
N ALA A 337 8.55 -27.78 -29.13
CA ALA A 337 9.14 -28.08 -30.44
C ALA A 337 8.13 -28.65 -31.45
N GLN A 338 7.05 -29.28 -30.98
CA GLN A 338 5.99 -29.79 -31.86
C GLN A 338 4.99 -28.70 -32.27
N LYS A 339 4.66 -27.78 -31.36
CA LYS A 339 3.68 -26.73 -31.61
C LYS A 339 3.83 -25.58 -30.62
N ASP A 340 3.59 -24.35 -31.09
CA ASP A 340 3.46 -23.18 -30.22
C ASP A 340 2.36 -23.38 -29.17
N VAL A 341 2.66 -22.97 -27.93
CA VAL A 341 1.75 -23.09 -26.78
C VAL A 341 1.42 -21.71 -26.25
N LEU A 342 0.13 -21.39 -26.20
CA LEU A 342 -0.40 -20.19 -25.55
C LEU A 342 -0.98 -20.55 -24.18
N LEU A 343 -0.48 -19.90 -23.13
CA LEU A 343 -1.02 -19.99 -21.78
C LEU A 343 -1.82 -18.72 -21.47
N HIS A 344 -3.02 -18.90 -20.90
CA HIS A 344 -3.90 -17.80 -20.51
C HIS A 344 -4.10 -17.78 -19.00
N TYR A 345 -3.51 -16.80 -18.32
CA TYR A 345 -3.60 -16.60 -16.87
C TYR A 345 -4.80 -15.69 -16.53
N PRO A 346 -5.46 -15.84 -15.37
CA PRO A 346 -5.17 -16.80 -14.28
C PRO A 346 -5.78 -18.20 -14.49
N TYR A 347 -6.35 -18.49 -15.67
CA TYR A 347 -7.06 -19.75 -15.94
C TYR A 347 -6.15 -20.97 -16.05
N HIS A 348 -4.93 -20.80 -16.57
CA HIS A 348 -3.90 -21.83 -16.59
C HIS A 348 -2.91 -21.65 -15.44
N SER A 349 -2.30 -22.74 -14.96
CA SER A 349 -1.29 -22.64 -13.92
C SER A 349 0.01 -22.02 -14.44
N PHE A 350 0.55 -21.06 -13.68
CA PHE A 350 1.88 -20.49 -13.89
C PHE A 350 3.00 -21.53 -13.63
N ASP A 351 2.67 -22.66 -13.00
CA ASP A 351 3.61 -23.76 -12.77
C ASP A 351 4.18 -24.31 -14.09
N SER A 352 3.45 -24.21 -15.20
CA SER A 352 3.93 -24.60 -16.52
C SER A 352 5.23 -23.87 -16.88
N PHE A 353 5.28 -22.55 -16.61
CA PHE A 353 6.47 -21.74 -16.85
C PHE A 353 7.59 -22.04 -15.85
N ILE A 354 7.25 -22.27 -14.58
CA ILE A 354 8.22 -22.65 -13.56
C ILE A 354 8.85 -24.02 -13.90
N ASN A 355 8.06 -24.97 -14.36
CA ASN A 355 8.51 -26.30 -14.75
C ASN A 355 9.38 -26.25 -16.00
N LEU A 356 9.08 -25.37 -16.97
CA LEU A 356 9.98 -25.11 -18.09
C LEU A 356 11.36 -24.65 -17.60
N LEU A 357 11.41 -23.72 -16.64
CA LEU A 357 12.68 -23.26 -16.07
C LEU A 357 13.40 -24.34 -15.25
N ARG A 358 12.67 -25.22 -14.55
CA ARG A 358 13.24 -26.36 -13.82
C ARG A 358 13.80 -27.42 -14.76
N GLU A 359 13.09 -27.75 -15.84
CA GLU A 359 13.61 -28.65 -16.87
C GLU A 359 14.84 -28.02 -17.52
N ALA A 360 14.77 -26.73 -17.85
CA ALA A 360 15.88 -25.97 -18.40
C ALA A 360 17.09 -25.90 -17.46
N SER A 361 16.90 -25.94 -16.13
CA SER A 361 18.00 -25.89 -15.16
C SER A 361 18.75 -27.22 -15.04
N LEU A 362 18.09 -28.34 -15.36
CA LEU A 362 18.64 -29.69 -15.23
C LEU A 362 19.12 -30.28 -16.56
N ASP A 363 18.48 -29.94 -17.70
CA ASP A 363 18.80 -30.55 -18.99
C ASP A 363 20.27 -30.30 -19.38
N PRO A 364 21.08 -31.35 -19.63
CA PRO A 364 22.48 -31.21 -20.03
C PRO A 364 22.66 -30.53 -21.40
N LYS A 365 21.62 -30.49 -22.24
CA LYS A 365 21.65 -29.85 -23.56
C LYS A 365 21.46 -28.34 -23.49
N VAL A 366 20.91 -27.82 -22.40
CA VAL A 366 20.69 -26.37 -22.22
C VAL A 366 22.01 -25.71 -21.83
N ARG A 367 22.45 -24.76 -22.67
CA ARG A 367 23.72 -24.02 -22.48
C ARG A 367 23.52 -22.67 -21.77
N THR A 368 22.43 -21.98 -22.12
CA THR A 368 22.22 -20.58 -21.74
C THR A 368 20.74 -20.34 -21.45
N ILE A 369 20.45 -19.54 -20.41
CA ILE A 369 19.12 -19.03 -20.10
C ILE A 369 19.19 -17.51 -20.06
N LYS A 370 18.31 -16.83 -20.80
CA LYS A 370 18.18 -15.37 -20.77
C LYS A 370 16.74 -14.99 -20.46
N ILE A 371 16.51 -14.10 -19.49
CA ILE A 371 15.17 -13.70 -19.06
C ILE A 371 15.12 -12.24 -18.62
N THR A 372 13.98 -11.59 -18.84
CA THR A 372 13.66 -10.25 -18.33
C THR A 372 12.81 -10.33 -17.07
N LEU A 373 13.26 -9.69 -15.98
CA LEU A 373 12.52 -9.64 -14.72
C LEU A 373 12.13 -8.18 -14.42
N TYR A 374 10.83 -7.96 -14.27
CA TYR A 374 10.27 -6.64 -13.96
C TYR A 374 9.98 -6.48 -12.45
N ARG A 375 9.20 -7.43 -11.90
CA ARG A 375 8.86 -7.53 -10.48
C ARG A 375 8.88 -9.00 -10.10
N VAL A 376 9.44 -9.30 -8.93
CA VAL A 376 9.54 -10.67 -8.42
C VAL A 376 8.84 -10.78 -7.07
N ALA A 377 8.16 -11.91 -6.86
CA ALA A 377 7.54 -12.20 -5.57
C ALA A 377 8.61 -12.36 -4.48
N LYS A 378 8.25 -12.04 -3.22
CA LYS A 378 9.13 -12.18 -2.05
C LYS A 378 9.73 -13.57 -1.89
N HIS A 379 9.08 -14.62 -2.39
CA HIS A 379 9.60 -15.99 -2.50
C HIS A 379 9.39 -16.51 -3.92
N SER A 380 10.29 -16.13 -4.84
CA SER A 380 10.12 -16.41 -6.27
C SER A 380 10.70 -17.76 -6.69
N ASN A 381 9.84 -18.69 -7.10
CA ASN A 381 10.26 -19.96 -7.69
C ASN A 381 11.03 -19.80 -9.02
N VAL A 382 10.78 -18.70 -9.74
CA VAL A 382 11.54 -18.34 -10.95
C VAL A 382 12.99 -18.05 -10.57
N ILE A 383 13.23 -17.25 -9.53
CA ILE A 383 14.58 -16.95 -9.03
C ILE A 383 15.29 -18.24 -8.60
N ASN A 384 14.61 -19.09 -7.83
CA ASN A 384 15.18 -20.36 -7.37
C ASN A 384 15.58 -21.28 -8.54
N ALA A 385 14.77 -21.35 -9.61
CA ALA A 385 15.09 -22.12 -10.80
C ALA A 385 16.31 -21.55 -11.55
N LEU A 386 16.43 -20.23 -11.65
CA LEU A 386 17.59 -19.55 -12.28
C LEU A 386 18.89 -19.77 -11.49
N ILE A 387 18.82 -19.69 -10.16
CA ILE A 387 19.95 -20.02 -9.27
C ILE A 387 20.37 -21.48 -9.47
N ASN A 388 19.41 -22.41 -9.50
CA ASN A 388 19.70 -23.82 -9.74
C ASN A 388 20.38 -24.04 -11.11
N ALA A 389 19.93 -23.34 -12.15
CA ALA A 389 20.54 -23.42 -13.47
C ALA A 389 22.00 -22.94 -13.46
N ALA A 390 22.29 -21.83 -12.79
CA ALA A 390 23.65 -21.31 -12.65
C ALA A 390 24.56 -22.29 -11.88
N ARG A 391 24.06 -22.88 -10.78
CA ARG A 391 24.78 -23.92 -10.02
C ARG A 391 25.07 -25.18 -10.85
N ASN A 392 24.20 -25.51 -11.80
CA ASN A 392 24.42 -26.60 -12.75
C ASN A 392 25.30 -26.20 -13.95
N GLY A 393 26.01 -25.07 -13.87
CA GLY A 393 27.00 -24.64 -14.87
C GLY A 393 26.41 -23.98 -16.12
N LYS A 394 25.11 -23.63 -16.11
CA LYS A 394 24.46 -22.94 -17.25
C LYS A 394 24.79 -21.46 -17.23
N GLN A 395 24.96 -20.87 -18.41
CA GLN A 395 25.13 -19.42 -18.52
C GLN A 395 23.79 -18.73 -18.34
N VAL A 396 23.52 -18.20 -17.15
CA VAL A 396 22.27 -17.49 -16.86
C VAL A 396 22.50 -15.98 -16.97
N THR A 397 21.69 -15.30 -17.77
CA THR A 397 21.66 -13.84 -17.86
C THR A 397 20.27 -13.32 -17.52
N VAL A 398 20.20 -12.41 -16.56
CA VAL A 398 18.94 -11.78 -16.14
C VAL A 398 19.03 -10.30 -16.41
N PHE A 399 18.08 -9.75 -17.15
CA PHE A 399 17.87 -8.31 -17.18
C PHE A 399 16.89 -7.94 -16.06
N PHE A 400 17.27 -7.01 -15.19
CA PHE A 400 16.45 -6.60 -14.05
C PHE A 400 16.05 -5.12 -14.18
N GLU A 401 14.74 -4.85 -14.18
CA GLU A 401 14.22 -3.49 -14.17
C GLU A 401 14.14 -2.92 -12.73
N PHE A 402 15.13 -2.14 -12.34
CA PHE A 402 15.19 -1.51 -11.01
C PHE A 402 14.26 -0.29 -10.87
N GLN A 403 13.79 0.29 -11.98
CA GLN A 403 12.84 1.41 -11.92
C GLN A 403 11.39 0.95 -11.79
N ALA A 404 11.15 -0.35 -11.54
CA ALA A 404 9.83 -0.87 -11.19
C ALA A 404 9.40 -0.27 -9.85
N ARG A 405 8.36 0.57 -9.91
CA ARG A 405 7.89 1.34 -8.75
C ARG A 405 7.44 0.43 -7.62
N PHE A 406 7.85 0.74 -6.39
CA PHE A 406 7.44 0.10 -5.13
C PHE A 406 7.99 -1.31 -4.87
N ASP A 407 8.81 -1.85 -5.77
CA ASP A 407 9.46 -3.16 -5.62
C ASP A 407 10.99 -3.04 -5.58
N GLU A 408 11.53 -1.82 -5.46
CA GLU A 408 12.96 -1.56 -5.61
C GLU A 408 13.81 -2.32 -4.58
N GLU A 409 13.40 -2.34 -3.31
CA GLU A 409 14.11 -3.07 -2.25
C GLU A 409 14.16 -4.58 -2.52
N THR A 410 13.05 -5.16 -2.97
CA THR A 410 12.96 -6.59 -3.31
C THR A 410 13.83 -6.91 -4.52
N ASN A 411 13.83 -6.04 -5.53
CA ASN A 411 14.63 -6.20 -6.74
C ASN A 411 16.13 -6.08 -6.45
N ILE A 412 16.55 -5.17 -5.57
CA ILE A 412 17.94 -5.03 -5.10
C ILE A 412 18.36 -6.29 -4.35
N TYR A 413 17.54 -6.76 -3.40
CA TYR A 413 17.81 -7.98 -2.63
C TYR A 413 18.06 -9.20 -3.53
N TYR A 414 17.15 -9.44 -4.49
CA TYR A 414 17.30 -10.59 -5.40
C TYR A 414 18.43 -10.45 -6.39
N THR A 415 18.78 -9.23 -6.78
CA THR A 415 19.96 -8.99 -7.63
C THR A 415 21.22 -9.45 -6.92
N ASN A 416 21.40 -9.06 -5.65
CA ASN A 416 22.57 -9.45 -4.87
C ASN A 416 22.67 -10.97 -4.75
N ILE A 417 21.55 -11.66 -4.52
CA ILE A 417 21.50 -13.13 -4.50
C ILE A 417 21.89 -13.74 -5.84
N LEU A 418 21.28 -13.27 -6.94
CA LEU A 418 21.56 -13.80 -8.28
C LEU A 418 23.04 -13.64 -8.66
N GLN A 419 23.62 -12.47 -8.40
CA GLN A 419 25.04 -12.20 -8.68
C GLN A 419 25.96 -13.10 -7.85
N HIS A 420 25.67 -13.29 -6.56
CA HIS A 420 26.43 -14.19 -5.70
C HIS A 420 26.41 -15.64 -6.21
N GLU A 421 25.31 -16.07 -6.82
CA GLU A 421 25.14 -17.41 -7.40
C GLU A 421 25.69 -17.54 -8.84
N GLY A 422 26.45 -16.55 -9.32
CA GLY A 422 27.11 -16.58 -10.63
C GLY A 422 26.19 -16.24 -11.82
N VAL A 423 24.99 -15.72 -11.57
CA VAL A 423 24.10 -15.22 -12.62
C VAL A 423 24.58 -13.85 -13.10
N LYS A 424 24.70 -13.67 -14.43
CA LYS A 424 24.99 -12.37 -15.01
C LYS A 424 23.76 -11.48 -14.94
N VAL A 425 23.74 -10.52 -14.02
CA VAL A 425 22.66 -9.52 -13.94
C VAL A 425 23.01 -8.29 -14.76
N ILE A 426 22.12 -7.89 -15.66
CA ILE A 426 22.17 -6.65 -16.43
C ILE A 426 21.15 -5.70 -15.81
N SER A 427 21.61 -4.52 -15.40
CA SER A 427 20.77 -3.48 -14.82
C SER A 427 20.08 -2.61 -15.88
N SER A 428 18.99 -1.94 -15.46
CA SER A 428 18.29 -0.92 -16.25
C SER A 428 19.25 0.05 -16.93
N ILE A 429 18.95 0.38 -18.19
CA ILE A 429 19.69 1.39 -18.96
C ILE A 429 19.08 2.76 -18.62
N PRO A 430 19.85 3.75 -18.16
CA PRO A 430 19.32 5.08 -17.88
C PRO A 430 18.54 5.65 -19.08
N GLY A 431 17.32 6.13 -18.83
CA GLY A 431 16.44 6.68 -19.86
C GLY A 431 15.59 5.64 -20.61
N TYR A 432 15.84 4.34 -20.45
CA TYR A 432 15.06 3.27 -21.09
C TYR A 432 14.44 2.34 -20.06
N LYS A 433 13.16 2.02 -20.25
CA LYS A 433 12.43 1.05 -19.43
C LYS A 433 12.15 -0.22 -20.23
N VAL A 434 12.52 -1.37 -19.68
CA VAL A 434 12.25 -2.67 -20.31
C VAL A 434 11.00 -3.27 -19.68
N HIS A 435 9.91 -3.24 -20.44
CA HIS A 435 8.62 -3.80 -20.02
C HIS A 435 8.29 -5.14 -20.71
N SER A 436 9.18 -5.68 -21.55
CA SER A 436 9.07 -7.06 -22.03
C SER A 436 9.26 -8.04 -20.86
N LYS A 437 8.51 -9.15 -20.87
CA LYS A 437 8.56 -10.20 -19.84
C LYS A 437 9.17 -11.44 -20.47
#